data_AF-A0A961YJH2-F1
#
_entry.id   AF-A0A961YJH2-F1
#
_cell.length_a   1.000
_cell.length_b   1.000
_cell.length_c   1.000
_cell.angle_alpha   90.00
_cell.angle_beta   90.00
_cell.angle_gamma   90.00
#
_symmetry.space_group_name_H-M   'P 1'
#
loop_
_entity.id
_entity.type
_entity.pdbx_description
1 polymer ?
#
loop_
_entity_poly.entity_id
_entity_poly.type
_entity_poly.pdbx_seq_one_letter_code
_entity_poly.pdbx_strand_id
1 'polypeptide(L)'
;GAYFNQNNLNTQVAIGRKLIKQWGKTLAAIEQRFGVPGEIPLAIWARETSFGNAKLPYSAIRTLATRAYMGRRKEFFRPELIAALQIVEAGDIKPSQMKSSWAGALGQPQFLPSYYLNYAVDFDGDGHRDIWNSVPDTLASIANFLLNKGWDPERSWGIEAAVPASVPCYLEGPEQGRGMAEWGKLGVTWIDGRPLPRIEQNREAFLLMPAGRLGPAFIVSGNFYVLKEYNYSDLYALYVGHLADRFADNKPFVAKWGKVGGFSRADVAKMQRQFEAQGFDVGGSDGLVGFKTRVTVGQWQAKNGDTVTCLPDARMIRSIH
;
A
#
# COMPACT_ATOMS: atom_id res chain seq x y z
N GLY A 1 2.35 -9.17 12.10
CA GLY A 1 2.32 -10.65 12.07
C GLY A 1 1.65 -11.20 10.82
N ALA A 2 0.31 -11.23 10.78
CA ALA A 2 -0.43 -11.98 9.74
C ALA A 2 -0.15 -11.55 8.29
N TYR A 3 -0.02 -10.24 8.03
CA TYR A 3 0.33 -9.71 6.69
C TYR A 3 1.68 -10.22 6.17
N PHE A 4 2.63 -10.48 7.07
CA PHE A 4 4.01 -10.88 6.75
C PHE A 4 4.29 -12.32 7.18
N ASN A 5 3.29 -13.19 7.10
CA ASN A 5 3.48 -14.61 7.34
C ASN A 5 4.46 -15.18 6.31
N GLN A 6 5.55 -15.80 6.79
CA GLN A 6 6.67 -16.22 5.94
C GLN A 6 6.30 -17.35 4.98
N ASN A 7 5.42 -18.28 5.39
CA ASN A 7 4.99 -19.39 4.52
C ASN A 7 4.15 -18.87 3.35
N ASN A 8 3.26 -17.91 3.62
CA ASN A 8 2.46 -17.27 2.59
C ASN A 8 3.36 -16.47 1.63
N LEU A 9 4.26 -15.63 2.15
CA LEU A 9 5.19 -14.86 1.33
C LEU A 9 6.09 -15.76 0.48
N ASN A 10 6.67 -16.82 1.04
CA ASN A 10 7.49 -17.77 0.29
C ASN A 10 6.73 -18.43 -0.86
N THR A 11 5.45 -18.78 -0.64
CA THR A 11 4.57 -19.30 -1.70
C THR A 11 4.39 -18.28 -2.82
N GLN A 12 4.09 -17.02 -2.48
CA GLN A 12 3.91 -15.96 -3.46
C GLN A 12 5.20 -15.67 -4.24
N VAL A 13 6.37 -15.67 -3.57
CA VAL A 13 7.68 -15.50 -4.19
C VAL A 13 7.98 -16.63 -5.19
N ALA A 14 7.68 -17.88 -4.84
CA ALA A 14 7.89 -19.01 -5.73
C ALA A 14 7.04 -18.91 -7.01
N ILE A 15 5.79 -18.44 -6.89
CA ILE A 15 4.91 -18.20 -8.04
C ILE A 15 5.41 -17.01 -8.87
N GLY A 16 5.68 -15.87 -8.22
CA GLY A 16 6.16 -14.66 -8.88
C GLY A 16 7.44 -14.89 -9.67
N ARG A 17 8.42 -15.63 -9.13
CA ARG A 17 9.64 -16.00 -9.86
C ARG A 17 9.39 -16.84 -11.11
N LYS A 18 8.36 -17.70 -11.12
CA LYS A 18 7.96 -18.42 -12.34
C LYS A 18 7.34 -17.46 -13.36
N LEU A 19 6.48 -16.55 -12.90
CA LEU A 19 5.85 -15.55 -13.75
C LEU A 19 6.86 -14.54 -14.32
N ILE A 20 7.89 -14.15 -13.58
CA ILE A 20 9.01 -13.33 -14.10
C ILE A 20 9.73 -14.06 -15.23
N LYS A 21 9.97 -15.37 -15.10
CA LYS A 21 10.57 -16.16 -16.19
C LYS A 21 9.65 -16.24 -17.40
N GLN A 22 8.35 -16.42 -17.18
CA GLN A 22 7.36 -16.54 -18.25
C GLN A 22 7.14 -15.21 -18.99
N TRP A 23 7.03 -14.10 -18.25
CA TRP A 23 6.64 -12.78 -18.76
C TRP A 23 7.81 -11.79 -18.81
N GLY A 24 9.05 -12.24 -18.67
CA GLY A 24 10.22 -11.35 -18.53
C GLY A 24 10.37 -10.32 -19.64
N LYS A 25 10.06 -10.69 -20.89
CA LYS A 25 10.06 -9.74 -22.02
C LYS A 25 8.98 -8.67 -21.87
N THR A 26 7.77 -9.07 -21.50
CA THR A 26 6.64 -8.16 -21.25
C THR A 26 6.93 -7.24 -20.08
N LEU A 27 7.43 -7.77 -18.96
CA LEU A 27 7.82 -6.99 -17.79
C LEU A 27 8.91 -5.97 -18.11
N ALA A 28 9.94 -6.36 -18.86
CA ALA A 28 10.99 -5.44 -19.29
C ALA A 28 10.46 -4.33 -20.21
N ALA A 29 9.54 -4.66 -21.12
CA ALA A 29 8.90 -3.67 -22.00
C ALA A 29 7.99 -2.71 -21.22
N ILE A 30 7.26 -3.21 -20.21
CA ILE A 30 6.46 -2.39 -19.28
C ILE A 30 7.38 -1.44 -18.50
N GLU A 31 8.46 -1.96 -17.92
CA GLU A 31 9.43 -1.15 -17.18
C GLU A 31 10.06 -0.07 -18.06
N GLN A 32 10.46 -0.42 -19.29
CA GLN A 32 10.98 0.55 -20.25
C GLN A 32 9.96 1.64 -20.60
N ARG A 33 8.68 1.29 -20.74
CA ARG A 33 7.61 2.24 -21.13
C ARG A 33 7.18 3.13 -19.97
N PHE A 34 7.08 2.59 -18.76
CA PHE A 34 6.45 3.26 -17.62
C PHE A 34 7.42 3.65 -16.52
N GLY A 35 8.67 3.18 -16.54
CA GLY A 35 9.65 3.43 -15.48
C GLY A 35 9.35 2.73 -14.15
N VAL A 36 8.38 1.83 -14.14
CA VAL A 36 8.01 1.04 -12.95
C VAL A 36 8.66 -0.34 -13.06
N PRO A 37 9.51 -0.77 -12.11
CA PRO A 37 10.13 -2.09 -12.12
C PRO A 37 9.08 -3.20 -12.24
N GLY A 38 9.30 -4.18 -13.11
CA GLY A 38 8.30 -5.22 -13.41
C GLY A 38 7.82 -6.02 -12.19
N GLU A 39 8.66 -6.14 -11.17
CA GLU A 39 8.35 -6.78 -9.89
C GLU A 39 7.23 -6.06 -9.13
N ILE A 40 7.10 -4.74 -9.26
CA ILE A 40 6.11 -3.94 -8.53
C ILE A 40 4.69 -4.21 -9.05
N PRO A 41 4.37 -4.08 -10.36
CA PRO A 41 3.07 -4.47 -10.89
C PRO A 41 2.75 -5.94 -10.61
N LEU A 42 3.75 -6.82 -10.69
CA LEU A 42 3.57 -8.24 -10.40
C LEU A 42 3.21 -8.48 -8.92
N ALA A 43 3.83 -7.77 -7.98
CA ALA A 43 3.51 -7.85 -6.55
C ALA A 43 2.12 -7.30 -6.22
N ILE A 44 1.68 -6.24 -6.91
CA ILE A 44 0.31 -5.74 -6.83
C ILE A 44 -0.66 -6.80 -7.35
N TRP A 45 -0.42 -7.37 -8.54
CA TRP A 45 -1.28 -8.41 -9.10
C TRP A 45 -1.37 -9.65 -8.19
N ALA A 46 -0.26 -10.03 -7.55
CA ALA A 46 -0.24 -11.05 -6.51
C ALA A 46 -1.19 -10.71 -5.36
N ARG A 47 -1.13 -9.45 -4.88
CA ARG A 47 -1.89 -9.00 -3.72
C ARG A 47 -3.39 -8.85 -4.02
N GLU A 48 -3.73 -8.37 -5.21
CA GLU A 48 -5.11 -8.08 -5.61
C GLU A 48 -5.88 -9.36 -5.95
N THR A 49 -5.28 -10.25 -6.74
CA THR A 49 -6.01 -11.40 -7.29
C THR A 49 -5.20 -12.70 -7.30
N SER A 50 -4.12 -12.79 -6.50
CA SER A 50 -3.28 -13.98 -6.43
C SER A 50 -2.77 -14.41 -7.81
N PHE A 51 -2.29 -13.45 -8.60
CA PHE A 51 -1.88 -13.65 -9.99
C PHE A 51 -3.02 -14.20 -10.87
N GLY A 52 -4.23 -13.70 -10.64
CA GLY A 52 -5.45 -14.10 -11.35
C GLY A 52 -6.09 -15.41 -11.00
N ASN A 53 -5.63 -16.06 -9.94
CA ASN A 53 -6.29 -17.25 -9.41
C ASN A 53 -7.52 -16.94 -8.54
N ALA A 54 -7.67 -15.68 -8.10
CA ALA A 54 -8.84 -15.27 -7.33
C ALA A 54 -10.11 -15.29 -8.19
N LYS A 55 -11.17 -15.92 -7.69
CA LYS A 55 -12.47 -15.92 -8.38
C LYS A 55 -13.10 -14.51 -8.31
N LEU A 56 -13.58 -14.03 -9.45
CA LEU A 56 -14.36 -12.78 -9.58
C LEU A 56 -15.81 -13.12 -9.97
N PRO A 57 -16.65 -13.59 -9.02
CA PRO A 57 -17.94 -14.17 -9.38
C PRO A 57 -19.01 -13.11 -9.67
N TYR A 58 -18.80 -11.84 -9.29
CA TYR A 58 -19.84 -10.82 -9.32
C TYR A 58 -19.86 -10.08 -10.67
N SER A 59 -21.06 -9.86 -11.21
CA SER A 59 -21.26 -8.91 -12.32
C SER A 59 -20.97 -7.49 -11.83
N ALA A 60 -20.05 -6.78 -12.50
CA ALA A 60 -19.68 -5.42 -12.15
C ALA A 60 -20.89 -4.48 -12.17
N ILE A 61 -21.66 -4.51 -13.25
CA ILE A 61 -22.85 -3.67 -13.40
C ILE A 61 -23.84 -3.88 -12.25
N ARG A 62 -24.18 -5.14 -11.94
CA ARG A 62 -25.10 -5.45 -10.83
C ARG A 62 -24.55 -4.98 -9.48
N THR A 63 -23.27 -5.23 -9.21
CA THR A 63 -22.63 -4.82 -7.96
C THR A 63 -22.65 -3.30 -7.81
N LEU A 64 -22.19 -2.57 -8.82
CA LEU A 64 -22.12 -1.11 -8.80
C LEU A 64 -23.51 -0.47 -8.72
N ALA A 65 -24.50 -0.99 -9.46
CA ALA A 65 -25.89 -0.55 -9.36
C ALA A 65 -26.46 -0.75 -7.96
N THR A 66 -26.19 -1.90 -7.33
CA THR A 66 -26.61 -2.17 -5.94
C THR A 66 -25.97 -1.17 -4.98
N ARG A 67 -24.69 -0.83 -5.17
CA ARG A 67 -23.98 0.16 -4.34
C ARG A 67 -24.50 1.57 -4.54
N ALA A 68 -24.74 1.98 -5.79
CA ALA A 68 -25.26 3.30 -6.15
C ALA A 68 -26.72 3.50 -5.67
N TYR A 69 -27.50 2.43 -5.59
CA TYR A 69 -28.90 2.50 -5.16
C TYR A 69 -29.09 2.30 -3.64
N MET A 70 -28.53 1.24 -3.08
CA MET A 70 -28.76 0.81 -1.68
C MET A 70 -27.57 1.02 -0.75
N GLY A 71 -26.39 1.36 -1.28
CA GLY A 71 -25.16 1.49 -0.49
C GLY A 71 -25.15 2.71 0.44
N ARG A 72 -24.17 2.72 1.36
CA ARG A 72 -23.92 3.87 2.25
C ARG A 72 -23.19 5.04 1.57
N ARG A 73 -22.53 4.80 0.44
CA ARG A 73 -21.73 5.78 -0.32
C ARG A 73 -22.28 5.95 -1.74
N LYS A 74 -23.59 6.22 -1.88
CA LYS A 74 -24.29 6.19 -3.17
C LYS A 74 -23.66 7.15 -4.17
N GLU A 75 -23.34 8.35 -3.71
CA GLU A 75 -22.78 9.48 -4.44
C GLU A 75 -21.40 9.17 -5.00
N PHE A 76 -20.63 8.35 -4.29
CA PHE A 76 -19.34 7.84 -4.77
C PHE A 76 -19.52 6.75 -5.85
N PHE A 77 -20.50 5.85 -5.71
CA PHE A 77 -20.68 4.73 -6.63
C PHE A 77 -21.50 5.04 -7.88
N ARG A 78 -22.30 6.12 -7.89
CA ARG A 78 -23.02 6.59 -9.09
C ARG A 78 -22.07 6.86 -10.27
N PRO A 79 -21.00 7.66 -10.15
CA PRO A 79 -20.07 7.87 -11.25
C PRO A 79 -19.33 6.59 -11.64
N GLU A 80 -19.03 5.68 -10.70
CA GLU A 80 -18.40 4.39 -11.02
C GLU A 80 -19.33 3.48 -11.84
N LEU A 81 -20.63 3.49 -11.57
CA LEU A 81 -21.61 2.78 -12.41
C LEU A 81 -21.64 3.36 -13.83
N ILE A 82 -21.64 4.68 -13.97
CA ILE A 82 -21.61 5.35 -15.28
C ILE A 82 -20.34 4.97 -16.04
N ALA A 83 -19.17 5.04 -15.38
CA ALA A 83 -17.91 4.63 -15.98
C ALA A 83 -17.93 3.17 -16.44
N ALA A 84 -18.53 2.25 -15.67
CA ALA A 84 -18.68 0.86 -16.09
C ALA A 84 -19.56 0.70 -17.35
N LEU A 85 -20.61 1.51 -17.50
CA LEU A 85 -21.45 1.52 -18.71
C LEU A 85 -20.68 2.07 -19.93
N GLN A 86 -19.84 3.10 -19.73
CA GLN A 86 -19.00 3.64 -20.81
C GLN A 86 -17.98 2.62 -21.33
N ILE A 87 -17.40 1.80 -20.44
CA ILE A 87 -16.48 0.72 -20.84
C ILE A 87 -17.21 -0.31 -21.71
N VAL A 88 -18.44 -0.67 -21.35
CA VAL A 88 -19.27 -1.58 -22.15
C VAL A 88 -19.61 -0.96 -23.50
N GLU A 89 -19.99 0.32 -23.53
CA GLU A 89 -20.33 1.05 -24.75
C GLU A 89 -19.15 1.15 -25.71
N ALA A 90 -17.93 1.35 -25.18
CA ALA A 90 -16.70 1.36 -25.96
C ALA A 90 -16.37 0.01 -26.63
N GLY A 91 -17.02 -1.09 -26.21
CA GLY A 91 -16.80 -2.42 -26.78
C GLY A 91 -15.62 -3.17 -26.18
N ASP A 92 -14.99 -2.64 -25.12
CA ASP A 92 -13.83 -3.26 -24.45
C ASP A 92 -14.17 -4.62 -23.82
N ILE A 93 -15.42 -4.80 -23.35
CA ILE A 93 -15.88 -6.07 -22.76
C ILE A 93 -17.40 -6.20 -22.81
N LYS A 94 -17.91 -7.42 -22.98
CA LYS A 94 -19.35 -7.70 -22.88
C LYS A 94 -19.85 -7.55 -21.44
N PRO A 95 -21.08 -7.05 -21.20
CA PRO A 95 -21.65 -6.91 -19.85
C PRO A 95 -21.63 -8.20 -19.01
N SER A 96 -21.84 -9.36 -19.65
CA SER A 96 -21.85 -10.67 -18.99
C SER A 96 -20.45 -11.11 -18.53
N GLN A 97 -19.40 -10.59 -19.18
CA GLN A 97 -17.99 -10.90 -18.93
C GLN A 97 -17.34 -9.88 -17.98
N MET A 98 -17.89 -8.68 -17.82
CA MET A 98 -17.37 -7.67 -16.89
C MET A 98 -17.52 -8.12 -15.43
N LYS A 99 -16.49 -8.81 -14.93
CA LYS A 99 -16.45 -9.34 -13.56
C LYS A 99 -15.80 -8.38 -12.58
N SER A 100 -16.22 -8.49 -11.33
CA SER A 100 -15.73 -7.65 -10.24
C SER A 100 -15.66 -8.40 -8.91
N SER A 101 -15.05 -7.77 -7.91
CA SER A 101 -15.25 -8.12 -6.51
C SER A 101 -16.63 -7.73 -6.01
N TRP A 102 -16.94 -8.17 -4.79
CA TRP A 102 -18.17 -7.80 -4.08
C TRP A 102 -18.31 -6.28 -3.86
N ALA A 103 -17.22 -5.52 -3.97
CA ALA A 103 -17.20 -4.07 -3.83
C ALA A 103 -17.29 -3.32 -5.17
N GLY A 104 -17.22 -4.02 -6.31
CA GLY A 104 -17.28 -3.41 -7.64
C GLY A 104 -15.92 -3.13 -8.27
N ALA A 105 -14.83 -3.61 -7.68
CA ALA A 105 -13.49 -3.53 -8.25
C ALA A 105 -13.32 -4.54 -9.40
N LEU A 106 -12.92 -4.07 -10.57
CA LEU A 106 -12.90 -4.76 -11.85
C LEU A 106 -11.63 -5.60 -12.04
N GLY A 107 -11.83 -6.80 -12.59
CA GLY A 107 -10.76 -7.60 -13.19
C GLY A 107 -9.61 -7.96 -12.26
N GLN A 108 -8.51 -8.34 -12.89
CA GLN A 108 -7.25 -8.73 -12.29
C GLN A 108 -6.60 -7.64 -11.41
N PRO A 109 -6.56 -6.35 -11.82
CA PRO A 109 -5.93 -5.29 -11.03
C PRO A 109 -6.85 -4.74 -9.93
N GLN A 110 -8.11 -5.19 -9.85
CA GLN A 110 -9.10 -4.66 -8.91
C GLN A 110 -9.30 -3.13 -9.05
N PHE A 111 -9.33 -2.64 -10.29
CA PHE A 111 -9.57 -1.23 -10.58
C PHE A 111 -11.01 -0.82 -10.32
N LEU A 112 -11.23 0.38 -9.80
CA LEU A 112 -12.53 1.01 -9.96
C LEU A 112 -12.79 1.28 -11.46
N PRO A 113 -14.05 1.28 -11.94
CA PRO A 113 -14.36 1.62 -13.33
C PRO A 113 -13.74 2.93 -13.82
N SER A 114 -13.73 3.98 -13.00
CA SER A 114 -13.05 5.24 -13.34
C SER A 114 -11.54 5.06 -13.52
N TYR A 115 -10.91 4.18 -12.76
CA TYR A 115 -9.49 3.87 -12.91
C TYR A 115 -9.22 3.09 -14.19
N TYR A 116 -10.13 2.18 -14.57
CA TYR A 116 -10.04 1.53 -15.87
C TYR A 116 -10.04 2.55 -17.01
N LEU A 117 -11.01 3.48 -17.01
CA LEU A 117 -11.11 4.47 -18.09
C LEU A 117 -9.85 5.32 -18.22
N ASN A 118 -9.24 5.71 -17.09
CA ASN A 118 -8.07 6.58 -17.06
C ASN A 118 -6.74 5.84 -17.29
N TYR A 119 -6.63 4.58 -16.85
CA TYR A 119 -5.33 3.93 -16.71
C TYR A 119 -5.22 2.57 -17.38
N ALA A 120 -6.31 1.95 -17.84
CA ALA A 120 -6.21 0.68 -18.56
C ALA A 120 -5.42 0.85 -19.86
N VAL A 121 -4.57 -0.11 -20.17
CA VAL A 121 -3.68 -0.12 -21.33
C VAL A 121 -3.91 -1.41 -22.13
N ASP A 122 -4.09 -1.26 -23.44
CA ASP A 122 -3.94 -2.32 -24.42
C ASP A 122 -2.45 -2.41 -24.71
N PHE A 123 -1.82 -3.46 -24.18
CA PHE A 123 -0.38 -3.63 -24.22
C PHE A 123 0.04 -4.70 -25.23
N ASP A 124 -0.80 -5.68 -25.51
CA ASP A 124 -0.54 -6.68 -26.55
C ASP A 124 -1.00 -6.26 -27.96
N GLY A 125 -1.75 -5.16 -28.07
CA GLY A 125 -2.08 -4.46 -29.31
C GLY A 125 -3.26 -5.07 -30.06
N ASP A 126 -4.13 -5.82 -29.39
CA ASP A 126 -5.28 -6.48 -30.00
C ASP A 126 -6.51 -5.57 -30.17
N GLY A 127 -6.43 -4.33 -29.68
CA GLY A 127 -7.48 -3.32 -29.75
C GLY A 127 -8.36 -3.27 -28.49
N HIS A 128 -8.11 -4.11 -27.49
CA HIS A 128 -8.87 -4.17 -26.24
C HIS A 128 -7.97 -4.00 -25.03
N ARG A 129 -8.46 -3.32 -23.99
CA ARG A 129 -7.75 -3.18 -22.71
C ARG A 129 -8.26 -4.25 -21.75
N ASP A 130 -7.94 -5.52 -21.98
CA ASP A 130 -8.51 -6.65 -21.25
C ASP A 130 -7.80 -6.92 -19.91
N ILE A 131 -8.17 -6.13 -18.89
CA ILE A 131 -7.71 -6.34 -17.52
C ILE A 131 -8.32 -7.57 -16.82
N TRP A 132 -9.10 -8.40 -17.51
CA TRP A 132 -9.68 -9.63 -16.94
C TRP A 132 -8.89 -10.87 -17.35
N ASN A 133 -8.45 -10.94 -18.61
CA ASN A 133 -7.81 -12.14 -19.17
C ASN A 133 -6.44 -11.89 -19.81
N SER A 134 -6.06 -10.65 -20.13
CA SER A 134 -4.72 -10.33 -20.63
C SER A 134 -3.76 -9.99 -19.48
N VAL A 135 -2.74 -10.82 -19.32
CA VAL A 135 -1.64 -10.56 -18.36
C VAL A 135 -0.82 -9.33 -18.76
N PRO A 136 -0.42 -9.15 -20.05
CA PRO A 136 0.19 -7.91 -20.51
C PRO A 136 -0.60 -6.65 -20.14
N ASP A 137 -1.90 -6.63 -20.44
CA ASP A 137 -2.75 -5.47 -20.16
C ASP A 137 -2.91 -5.20 -18.67
N THR A 138 -3.09 -6.26 -17.88
CA THR A 138 -3.19 -6.16 -16.43
C THR A 138 -1.94 -5.50 -15.84
N LEU A 139 -0.75 -6.02 -16.20
CA LEU A 139 0.51 -5.53 -15.65
C LEU A 139 0.82 -4.11 -16.14
N ALA A 140 0.58 -3.83 -17.42
CA ALA A 140 0.78 -2.50 -18.00
C ALA A 140 -0.18 -1.47 -17.42
N SER A 141 -1.44 -1.84 -17.18
CA SER A 141 -2.45 -0.97 -16.55
C SER A 141 -2.05 -0.60 -15.12
N ILE A 142 -1.53 -1.56 -14.35
CA ILE A 142 -1.00 -1.30 -13.00
C ILE A 142 0.19 -0.34 -13.06
N ALA A 143 1.15 -0.58 -13.96
CA ALA A 143 2.31 0.30 -14.12
C ALA A 143 1.91 1.71 -14.56
N ASN A 144 0.97 1.83 -15.49
CA ASN A 144 0.44 3.10 -15.96
C ASN A 144 -0.29 3.87 -14.84
N PHE A 145 -1.07 3.19 -14.01
CA PHE A 145 -1.67 3.79 -12.82
C PHE A 145 -0.59 4.37 -11.90
N LEU A 146 0.44 3.60 -11.56
CA LEU A 146 1.50 4.05 -10.66
C LEU A 146 2.26 5.25 -11.22
N LEU A 147 2.62 5.22 -12.52
CA LEU A 147 3.26 6.35 -13.18
C LEU A 147 2.40 7.62 -13.10
N ASN A 148 1.10 7.53 -13.42
CA ASN A 148 0.18 8.67 -13.35
C ASN A 148 -0.07 9.15 -11.91
N LYS A 149 0.17 8.29 -10.91
CA LYS A 149 0.15 8.64 -9.49
C LYS A 149 1.47 9.22 -8.98
N GLY A 150 2.45 9.40 -9.86
CA GLY A 150 3.72 10.05 -9.53
C GLY A 150 4.82 9.08 -9.12
N TRP A 151 4.77 7.81 -9.59
CA TRP A 151 5.90 6.91 -9.44
C TRP A 151 7.16 7.53 -10.03
N ASP A 152 8.23 7.53 -9.24
CA ASP A 152 9.53 8.02 -9.63
C ASP A 152 10.45 6.85 -10.02
N PRO A 153 10.90 6.77 -11.28
CA PRO A 153 11.77 5.68 -11.74
C PRO A 153 13.17 5.69 -11.13
N GLU A 154 13.61 6.79 -10.54
CA GLU A 154 14.95 6.94 -9.94
C GLU A 154 14.99 6.47 -8.47
N ARG A 155 13.86 6.04 -7.89
CA ARG A 155 13.76 5.67 -6.46
C ARG A 155 13.17 4.28 -6.25
N SER A 156 13.68 3.56 -5.25
CA SER A 156 12.95 2.40 -4.71
C SER A 156 11.76 2.85 -3.85
N TRP A 157 10.92 1.92 -3.43
CA TRP A 157 9.81 2.22 -2.49
C TRP A 157 10.33 2.53 -1.07
N GLY A 158 11.45 1.94 -0.66
CA GLY A 158 12.01 2.10 0.68
C GLY A 158 13.00 1.01 1.07
N ILE A 159 13.49 1.08 2.31
CA ILE A 159 14.46 0.14 2.89
C ILE A 159 14.14 -0.16 4.35
N GLU A 160 14.50 -1.35 4.83
CA GLU A 160 14.55 -1.63 6.26
C GLU A 160 15.74 -0.91 6.88
N ALA A 161 15.50 -0.19 7.97
CA ALA A 161 16.46 0.72 8.58
C ALA A 161 16.68 0.40 10.06
N ALA A 162 17.93 0.51 10.51
CA ALA A 162 18.25 0.54 11.92
C ALA A 162 18.06 1.99 12.43
N VAL A 163 17.12 2.16 13.38
CA VAL A 163 16.75 3.48 13.93
C VAL A 163 17.12 3.55 15.42
N PRO A 164 18.10 4.38 15.81
CA PRO A 164 18.53 4.51 17.20
C PRO A 164 17.38 4.87 18.16
N ALA A 165 17.52 4.53 19.44
CA ALA A 165 16.53 4.88 20.48
C ALA A 165 16.36 6.40 20.65
N SER A 166 17.39 7.19 20.34
CA SER A 166 17.39 8.65 20.39
C SER A 166 16.46 9.31 19.36
N VAL A 167 16.12 8.62 18.26
CA VAL A 167 15.22 9.14 17.21
C VAL A 167 13.77 8.90 17.62
N PRO A 168 12.95 9.91 17.93
CA PRO A 168 11.59 9.64 18.38
C PRO A 168 10.74 8.97 17.29
N CYS A 169 9.98 7.93 17.65
CA CYS A 169 9.13 7.21 16.69
C CYS A 169 7.98 8.07 16.14
N TYR A 170 7.63 9.16 16.83
CA TYR A 170 6.63 10.13 16.37
C TYR A 170 7.18 11.13 15.34
N LEU A 171 8.40 10.92 14.84
CA LEU A 171 8.89 11.52 13.58
C LEU A 171 8.47 10.70 12.34
N GLU A 172 7.62 9.68 12.52
CA GLU A 172 7.05 8.88 11.43
C GLU A 172 6.09 9.70 10.55
N GLY A 173 5.98 9.29 9.28
CA GLY A 173 4.92 9.72 8.38
C GLY A 173 5.33 10.81 7.39
N PRO A 174 4.43 11.14 6.45
CA PRO A 174 4.72 12.05 5.34
C PRO A 174 4.91 13.51 5.79
N GLU A 175 4.41 13.89 6.97
CA GLU A 175 4.47 15.28 7.47
C GLU A 175 5.81 15.63 8.13
N GLN A 176 6.65 14.62 8.37
CA GLN A 176 7.95 14.75 9.05
C GLN A 176 9.09 14.31 8.11
N GLY A 177 8.89 14.50 6.80
CA GLY A 177 9.85 14.15 5.75
C GLY A 177 11.21 14.82 5.97
N ARG A 178 12.27 14.07 5.66
CA ARG A 178 13.65 14.56 5.72
C ARG A 178 14.46 13.97 4.59
N GLY A 179 15.52 14.67 4.20
CA GLY A 179 16.52 14.10 3.29
C GLY A 179 17.28 12.93 3.93
N MET A 180 17.75 11.97 3.13
CA MET A 180 18.52 10.82 3.62
C MET A 180 19.77 11.23 4.44
N ALA A 181 20.38 12.38 4.11
CA ALA A 181 21.52 12.91 4.86
C ALA A 181 21.14 13.28 6.30
N GLU A 182 19.95 13.84 6.50
CA GLU A 182 19.46 14.25 7.81
C GLU A 182 19.07 13.04 8.66
N TRP A 183 18.44 12.03 8.04
CA TRP A 183 18.24 10.74 8.70
C TRP A 183 19.56 10.13 9.15
N GLY A 184 20.59 10.18 8.30
CA GLY A 184 21.94 9.73 8.64
C GLY A 184 22.57 10.52 9.81
N LYS A 185 22.37 11.84 9.88
CA LYS A 185 22.82 12.69 11.01
C LYS A 185 22.14 12.32 12.32
N LEU A 186 20.89 11.83 12.26
CA LEU A 186 20.16 11.29 13.41
C LEU A 186 20.62 9.86 13.79
N GLY A 187 21.58 9.30 13.07
CA GLY A 187 22.14 7.96 13.30
C GLY A 187 21.35 6.83 12.64
N VAL A 188 20.39 7.14 11.77
CA VAL A 188 19.67 6.12 11.00
C VAL A 188 20.60 5.53 9.95
N THR A 189 20.58 4.20 9.84
CA THR A 189 21.41 3.43 8.91
C THR A 189 20.56 2.37 8.19
N TRP A 190 21.14 1.71 7.19
CA TRP A 190 20.60 0.43 6.73
C TRP A 190 20.50 -0.55 7.90
N ILE A 191 19.62 -1.54 7.79
CA ILE A 191 19.43 -2.54 8.85
C ILE A 191 20.71 -3.32 9.21
N ASP A 192 21.70 -3.39 8.31
CA ASP A 192 23.01 -4.01 8.52
C ASP A 192 24.10 -3.04 9.01
N GLY A 193 23.73 -1.79 9.33
CA GLY A 193 24.62 -0.76 9.85
C GLY A 193 25.35 0.08 8.79
N ARG A 194 25.18 -0.21 7.49
CA ARG A 194 25.76 0.63 6.43
C ARG A 194 25.15 2.03 6.43
N PRO A 195 25.91 3.09 6.06
CA PRO A 195 25.36 4.43 5.90
C PRO A 195 24.25 4.49 4.83
N LEU A 196 23.25 5.34 5.04
CA LEU A 196 22.19 5.58 4.05
C LEU A 196 22.77 6.11 2.73
N PRO A 197 22.16 5.77 1.57
CA PRO A 197 22.72 6.12 0.28
C PRO A 197 22.69 7.63 0.04
N ARG A 198 23.75 8.14 -0.60
CA ARG A 198 23.92 9.56 -0.91
C ARG A 198 23.09 10.06 -2.10
N ILE A 199 22.49 9.15 -2.88
CA ILE A 199 21.78 9.49 -4.13
C ILE A 199 20.40 10.15 -3.90
N GLU A 200 19.95 10.24 -2.64
CA GLU A 200 18.69 10.90 -2.27
C GLU A 200 18.87 11.97 -1.18
N GLN A 201 20.04 12.61 -1.09
CA GLN A 201 20.38 13.48 0.06
C GLN A 201 19.36 14.59 0.34
N ASN A 202 18.78 15.18 -0.70
CA ASN A 202 17.86 16.33 -0.60
C ASN A 202 16.41 15.98 -0.93
N ARG A 203 16.12 14.71 -1.25
CA ARG A 203 14.75 14.26 -1.57
C ARG A 203 14.13 13.73 -0.30
N GLU A 204 12.90 14.14 -0.01
CA GLU A 204 12.23 13.66 1.19
C GLU A 204 12.08 12.14 1.17
N ALA A 205 12.44 11.55 2.29
CA ALA A 205 12.18 10.19 2.68
C ALA A 205 11.58 10.21 4.10
N PHE A 206 10.83 9.18 4.43
CA PHE A 206 9.92 9.20 5.55
C PHE A 206 10.20 8.01 6.44
N LEU A 207 10.25 8.26 7.75
CA LEU A 207 10.27 7.18 8.71
C LEU A 207 8.92 6.47 8.68
N LEU A 208 8.93 5.14 8.61
CA LEU A 208 7.77 4.27 8.68
C LEU A 208 8.00 3.22 9.78
N MET A 209 7.09 3.18 10.76
CA MET A 209 7.10 2.28 11.90
C MET A 209 5.69 1.73 12.13
N PRO A 210 5.22 0.77 11.30
CA PRO A 210 3.82 0.33 11.31
C PRO A 210 3.43 -0.42 12.61
N ALA A 211 4.42 -0.83 13.40
CA ALA A 211 4.27 -1.38 14.74
C ALA A 211 4.94 -0.52 15.81
N GLY A 212 5.11 0.79 15.55
CA GLY A 212 5.90 1.67 16.40
C GLY A 212 7.29 1.10 16.70
N ARG A 213 7.74 1.20 17.95
CA ARG A 213 9.00 0.58 18.42
C ARG A 213 8.94 -0.94 18.61
N LEU A 214 7.79 -1.57 18.36
CA LEU A 214 7.56 -3.01 18.58
C LEU A 214 7.74 -3.85 17.30
N GLY A 215 8.43 -3.34 16.28
CA GLY A 215 8.69 -4.10 15.06
C GLY A 215 9.75 -3.47 14.17
N PRO A 216 9.86 -3.94 12.91
CA PRO A 216 10.74 -3.36 11.91
C PRO A 216 10.44 -1.88 11.66
N ALA A 217 11.50 -1.12 11.38
CA ALA A 217 11.43 0.27 10.98
C ALA A 217 12.00 0.43 9.57
N PHE A 218 11.49 1.43 8.85
CA PHE A 218 11.82 1.65 7.45
C PHE A 218 12.08 3.12 7.20
N ILE A 219 12.93 3.41 6.23
CA ILE A 219 12.95 4.70 5.56
C ILE A 219 12.36 4.48 4.16
N VAL A 220 11.24 5.12 3.89
CA VAL A 220 10.48 4.96 2.63
C VAL A 220 10.51 6.23 1.80
N SER A 221 10.44 6.09 0.48
CA SER A 221 10.43 7.20 -0.46
C SER A 221 8.99 7.68 -0.75
N GLY A 222 8.85 8.66 -1.64
CA GLY A 222 7.57 9.03 -2.22
C GLY A 222 6.84 7.85 -2.90
N ASN A 223 7.58 6.89 -3.48
CA ASN A 223 6.99 5.73 -4.16
C ASN A 223 6.21 4.83 -3.21
N PHE A 224 6.55 4.77 -1.91
CA PHE A 224 5.71 4.08 -0.94
C PHE A 224 4.31 4.69 -0.84
N TYR A 225 4.21 6.02 -0.91
CA TYR A 225 2.92 6.71 -0.91
C TYR A 225 2.19 6.58 -2.24
N VAL A 226 2.91 6.45 -3.36
CA VAL A 226 2.32 6.05 -4.65
C VAL A 226 1.69 4.66 -4.57
N LEU A 227 2.32 3.68 -3.89
CA LEU A 227 1.69 2.38 -3.64
C LEU A 227 0.42 2.50 -2.78
N LYS A 228 0.36 3.48 -1.87
CA LYS A 228 -0.83 3.75 -1.06
C LYS A 228 -1.99 4.38 -1.84
N GLU A 229 -1.72 4.99 -3.00
CA GLU A 229 -2.79 5.44 -3.92
C GLU A 229 -3.56 4.25 -4.50
N TYR A 230 -2.91 3.08 -4.59
CA TYR A 230 -3.56 1.84 -5.02
C TYR A 230 -4.47 1.28 -3.92
N ASN A 231 -3.98 1.27 -2.68
CA ASN A 231 -4.75 0.91 -1.49
C ASN A 231 -4.21 1.66 -0.27
N TYR A 232 -5.07 2.45 0.38
CA TYR A 232 -4.70 3.39 1.44
C TYR A 232 -4.41 2.69 2.78
N SER A 233 -3.37 1.85 2.81
CA SER A 233 -2.92 1.08 3.97
C SER A 233 -1.39 0.96 3.97
N ASP A 234 -0.75 1.35 5.08
CA ASP A 234 0.70 1.21 5.23
C ASP A 234 1.15 -0.25 5.11
N LEU A 235 0.37 -1.20 5.66
CA LEU A 235 0.67 -2.62 5.59
C LEU A 235 0.51 -3.19 4.18
N TYR A 236 -0.41 -2.66 3.39
CA TYR A 236 -0.55 -3.02 1.98
C TYR A 236 0.69 -2.58 1.19
N ALA A 237 1.04 -1.30 1.27
CA ALA A 237 2.17 -0.75 0.52
C ALA A 237 3.49 -1.43 0.92
N LEU A 238 3.68 -1.68 2.22
CA LEU A 238 4.85 -2.41 2.72
C LEU A 238 4.86 -3.87 2.24
N TYR A 239 3.70 -4.53 2.17
CA TYR A 239 3.61 -5.89 1.62
C TYR A 239 3.99 -5.92 0.14
N VAL A 240 3.47 -4.99 -0.67
CA VAL A 240 3.75 -4.92 -2.11
C VAL A 240 5.24 -4.68 -2.35
N GLY A 241 5.82 -3.65 -1.73
CA GLY A 241 7.25 -3.35 -1.87
C GLY A 241 8.12 -4.53 -1.42
N HIS A 242 7.82 -5.10 -0.26
CA HIS A 242 8.58 -6.25 0.25
C HIS A 242 8.46 -7.50 -0.63
N LEU A 243 7.27 -7.79 -1.16
CA LEU A 243 7.08 -8.94 -2.04
C LEU A 243 7.85 -8.75 -3.36
N ALA A 244 7.84 -7.53 -3.91
CA ALA A 244 8.62 -7.18 -5.11
C ALA A 244 10.12 -7.41 -4.88
N ASP A 245 10.69 -6.88 -3.79
CA ASP A 245 12.11 -7.09 -3.43
C ASP A 245 12.44 -8.59 -3.32
N ARG A 246 11.52 -9.36 -2.76
CA ARG A 246 11.71 -10.80 -2.54
C ARG A 246 11.68 -11.64 -3.80
N PHE A 247 11.10 -11.14 -4.89
CA PHE A 247 11.24 -11.81 -6.17
C PHE A 247 12.70 -11.85 -6.61
N ALA A 248 13.46 -10.76 -6.41
CA ALA A 248 14.89 -10.70 -6.68
C ALA A 248 15.69 -11.43 -5.58
N ASP A 249 15.58 -10.99 -4.33
CA ASP A 249 16.31 -11.55 -3.18
C ASP A 249 15.34 -11.97 -2.08
N ASN A 250 15.04 -13.27 -1.98
CA ASN A 250 14.01 -13.82 -1.10
C ASN A 250 14.43 -13.83 0.38
N LYS A 251 14.75 -12.66 0.93
CA LYS A 251 15.07 -12.44 2.33
C LYS A 251 13.87 -11.84 3.06
N PRO A 252 13.54 -12.34 4.26
CA PRO A 252 12.58 -11.67 5.12
C PRO A 252 13.20 -10.39 5.70
N PHE A 253 12.36 -9.55 6.31
CA PHE A 253 12.85 -8.50 7.20
C PHE A 253 13.74 -9.08 8.30
N VAL A 254 14.81 -8.37 8.65
CA VAL A 254 15.78 -8.77 9.67
C VAL A 254 15.16 -8.61 11.05
N ALA A 255 14.52 -7.46 11.31
CA ALA A 255 13.86 -7.22 12.57
C ALA A 255 12.59 -8.08 12.70
N LYS A 256 12.32 -8.54 13.92
CA LYS A 256 11.12 -9.34 14.21
C LYS A 256 9.96 -8.44 14.62
N TRP A 257 8.76 -8.84 14.21
CA TRP A 257 7.53 -8.24 14.70
C TRP A 257 7.29 -8.66 16.15
N GLY A 258 7.22 -7.69 17.05
CA GLY A 258 6.77 -7.88 18.42
C GLY A 258 5.26 -8.01 18.54
N LYS A 259 4.78 -8.19 19.78
CA LYS A 259 3.35 -8.26 20.08
C LYS A 259 2.75 -6.87 20.01
N VAL A 260 1.82 -6.68 19.08
CA VAL A 260 0.99 -5.47 18.94
C VAL A 260 -0.46 -5.81 19.28
N GLY A 261 -1.21 -4.85 19.80
CA GLY A 261 -2.62 -5.01 20.14
C GLY A 261 -2.89 -5.01 21.64
N GLY A 262 -3.94 -5.72 22.05
CA GLY A 262 -4.51 -5.61 23.41
C GLY A 262 -5.62 -4.56 23.53
N PHE A 263 -6.13 -4.10 22.38
CA PHE A 263 -7.22 -3.14 22.24
C PHE A 263 -8.11 -3.53 21.07
N SER A 264 -9.40 -3.23 21.18
CA SER A 264 -10.37 -3.40 20.08
C SER A 264 -10.37 -2.19 19.14
N ARG A 265 -10.98 -2.35 17.97
CA ARG A 265 -11.22 -1.21 17.07
C ARG A 265 -12.07 -0.12 17.73
N ALA A 266 -13.03 -0.51 18.59
CA ALA A 266 -13.86 0.43 19.33
C ALA A 266 -13.04 1.21 20.36
N ASP A 267 -12.09 0.56 21.03
CA ASP A 267 -11.17 1.19 21.97
C ASP A 267 -10.30 2.25 21.28
N VAL A 268 -9.75 1.93 20.11
CA VAL A 268 -8.96 2.89 19.31
C VAL A 268 -9.82 4.06 18.85
N ALA A 269 -11.04 3.81 18.36
CA ALA A 269 -11.94 4.88 17.93
C ALA A 269 -12.35 5.79 19.09
N LYS A 270 -12.52 5.24 20.29
CA LYS A 270 -12.77 6.04 21.50
C LYS A 270 -11.57 6.93 21.82
N MET A 271 -10.37 6.36 21.86
CA MET A 271 -9.12 7.09 22.11
C MET A 271 -8.91 8.22 21.09
N GLN A 272 -9.15 7.94 19.80
CA GLN A 272 -9.05 8.95 18.73
C GLN A 272 -10.00 10.13 18.98
N ARG A 273 -11.27 9.89 19.33
CA ARG A 273 -12.23 10.98 19.64
C ARG A 273 -11.78 11.83 20.82
N GLN A 274 -11.19 11.20 21.83
CA GLN A 274 -10.67 11.92 22.99
C GLN A 274 -9.46 12.77 22.62
N PHE A 275 -8.57 12.25 21.77
CA PHE A 275 -7.47 13.04 21.22
C PHE A 275 -7.96 14.21 20.37
N GLU A 276 -8.94 13.99 19.50
CA GLU A 276 -9.58 15.07 18.71
C GLU A 276 -10.19 16.14 19.64
N ALA A 277 -10.87 15.73 20.71
CA ALA A 277 -11.44 16.65 21.71
C ALA A 277 -10.37 17.46 22.46
N GLN A 278 -9.16 16.94 22.58
CA GLN A 278 -7.99 17.63 23.16
C GLN A 278 -7.20 18.43 22.11
N GLY A 279 -7.64 18.46 20.85
CA GLY A 279 -7.03 19.23 19.76
C GLY A 279 -5.88 18.52 19.03
N PHE A 280 -5.68 17.21 19.24
CA PHE A 280 -4.70 16.44 18.48
C PHE A 280 -5.27 15.99 17.12
N ASP A 281 -4.41 15.93 16.11
CA ASP A 281 -4.75 15.37 14.80
C ASP A 281 -4.37 13.89 14.72
N VAL A 282 -5.38 13.03 14.82
CA VAL A 282 -5.24 11.57 14.67
C VAL A 282 -5.66 11.07 13.28
N GLY A 283 -5.99 11.97 12.35
CA GLY A 283 -6.44 11.61 11.00
C GLY A 283 -7.87 11.07 10.91
N GLY A 284 -8.66 11.22 11.98
CA GLY A 284 -10.03 10.73 12.09
C GLY A 284 -10.21 9.59 13.10
N SER A 285 -11.46 9.42 13.55
CA SER A 285 -11.86 8.43 14.56
C SER A 285 -12.45 7.14 13.98
N ASP A 286 -11.71 6.47 13.10
CA ASP A 286 -12.13 5.26 12.38
C ASP A 286 -11.76 3.93 13.07
N GLY A 287 -11.05 4.01 14.19
CA GLY A 287 -10.54 2.88 14.98
C GLY A 287 -9.32 2.19 14.38
N LEU A 288 -8.70 2.76 13.34
CA LEU A 288 -7.47 2.25 12.74
C LEU A 288 -6.26 3.02 13.27
N VAL A 289 -5.19 2.29 13.55
CA VAL A 289 -3.94 2.87 14.05
C VAL A 289 -3.06 3.26 12.85
N GLY A 290 -3.46 4.33 12.14
CA GLY A 290 -2.66 4.96 11.07
C GLY A 290 -1.49 5.80 11.62
N PHE A 291 -0.66 6.37 10.72
CA PHE A 291 0.53 7.12 11.15
C PHE A 291 0.18 8.32 12.05
N LYS A 292 -0.89 9.07 11.76
CA LYS A 292 -1.33 10.19 12.61
C LYS A 292 -1.68 9.75 14.03
N THR A 293 -2.39 8.63 14.16
CA THR A 293 -2.63 7.98 15.46
C THR A 293 -1.33 7.61 16.16
N ARG A 294 -0.37 6.98 15.45
CA ARG A 294 0.93 6.57 16.04
C ARG A 294 1.78 7.77 16.49
N VAL A 295 1.85 8.82 15.67
CA VAL A 295 2.53 10.08 15.97
C VAL A 295 1.92 10.73 17.21
N THR A 296 0.60 10.93 17.23
CA THR A 296 -0.11 11.50 18.38
C THR A 296 0.12 10.67 19.64
N VAL A 297 0.02 9.35 19.54
CA VAL A 297 0.25 8.43 20.66
C VAL A 297 1.67 8.59 21.21
N GLY A 298 2.68 8.64 20.34
CA GLY A 298 4.07 8.82 20.75
C GLY A 298 4.33 10.17 21.42
N GLN A 299 3.76 11.25 20.88
CA GLN A 299 3.85 12.58 21.49
C GLN A 299 3.18 12.61 22.86
N TRP A 300 2.01 12.00 23.00
CA TRP A 300 1.30 11.90 24.27
C TRP A 300 2.09 11.07 25.29
N GLN A 301 2.63 9.91 24.89
CA GLN A 301 3.48 9.07 25.75
C GLN A 301 4.68 9.86 26.27
N ALA A 302 5.37 10.58 25.38
CA ALA A 302 6.52 11.41 25.74
C ALA A 302 6.15 12.52 26.74
N LYS A 303 5.01 13.20 26.51
CA LYS A 303 4.50 14.25 27.39
C LYS A 303 4.16 13.74 28.80
N ASN A 304 3.71 12.50 28.92
CA ASN A 304 3.31 11.89 30.20
C ASN A 304 4.45 11.11 30.89
N GLY A 305 5.67 11.11 30.34
CA GLY A 305 6.80 10.35 30.89
C GLY A 305 6.67 8.83 30.73
N ASP A 306 5.78 8.36 29.85
CA ASP A 306 5.62 6.95 29.53
C ASP A 306 6.74 6.46 28.59
N THR A 307 6.88 5.13 28.49
CA THR A 307 7.71 4.54 27.44
C THR A 307 7.12 4.85 26.05
N VAL A 308 7.88 5.56 25.22
CA VAL A 308 7.44 6.01 23.90
C VAL A 308 7.51 4.87 22.88
N THR A 309 6.40 4.14 22.73
CA THR A 309 6.27 3.04 21.77
C THR A 309 5.63 3.48 20.45
N CYS A 310 4.92 4.61 20.43
CA CYS A 310 4.06 5.07 19.33
C CYS A 310 2.95 4.09 18.95
N LEU A 311 2.63 3.14 19.84
CA LEU A 311 1.47 2.29 19.72
C LEU A 311 0.58 2.45 20.95
N PRO A 312 -0.75 2.42 20.77
CA PRO A 312 -1.67 2.39 21.90
C PRO A 312 -1.41 1.14 22.74
N ASP A 313 -1.65 1.25 24.03
CA ASP A 313 -1.79 0.09 24.91
C ASP A 313 -3.06 0.22 25.77
N ALA A 314 -3.47 -0.88 26.39
CA ALA A 314 -4.71 -0.92 27.16
C ALA A 314 -4.70 0.03 28.37
N ARG A 315 -3.53 0.36 28.93
CA ARG A 315 -3.41 1.28 30.07
C ARG A 315 -3.63 2.71 29.58
N MET A 316 -2.94 3.09 28.51
CA MET A 316 -3.06 4.39 27.86
C MET A 316 -4.50 4.69 27.43
N ILE A 317 -5.18 3.75 26.78
CA ILE A 317 -6.57 3.95 26.35
C ILE A 317 -7.51 4.19 27.54
N ARG A 318 -7.21 3.61 28.71
CA ARG A 318 -8.01 3.84 29.93
C ARG A 318 -7.72 5.17 30.61
N SER A 319 -6.51 5.71 30.48
CA SER A 319 -6.10 6.95 31.15
C SER A 319 -6.44 8.23 30.40
N ILE A 320 -6.71 8.13 29.09
CA ILE A 320 -7.12 9.28 28.29
C ILE A 320 -8.59 9.59 28.62
N HIS A 321 -8.85 10.83 29.05
CA HIS A 321 -10.17 11.35 29.36
C HIS A 321 -10.43 12.64 28.58
#